data_AF-A0A966KCE0-F1
#
_entry.id   AF-A0A966KCE0-F1
#
_cell.length_a   1.000
_cell.length_b   1.000
_cell.length_c   1.000
_cell.angle_alpha   90.00
_cell.angle_beta   90.00
_cell.angle_gamma   90.00
#
_symmetry.space_group_name_H-M   'P 1'
#
loop_
_entity.id
_entity.type
_entity.pdbx_description
1 polymer ?
#
loop_
_entity_poly.entity_id
_entity_poly.type
_entity_poly.pdbx_seq_one_letter_code
_entity_poly.pdbx_strand_id
1 'polypeptide(L)' 'VKYLTMLSGVVFFSHQLGSFCGAYFGGYLYDLTGSYQIVWGIAMALGVFAGLINLPIREEPLQRPASA' A
#
# COMPACT_ATOMS: atom_id res chain seq x y z
N VAL A 1 12.02 17.81 -10.81
CA VAL A 1 10.83 17.03 -10.39
C VAL A 1 10.19 17.78 -9.22
N LYS A 2 9.03 18.39 -9.42
CA LYS A 2 8.56 19.50 -8.55
C LYS A 2 7.91 19.04 -7.23
N TYR A 3 7.44 17.80 -7.15
CA TYR A 3 6.65 17.30 -6.01
C TYR A 3 7.13 15.96 -5.44
N LEU A 4 8.32 15.47 -5.80
CA LEU A 4 8.78 14.16 -5.33
C LEU A 4 8.85 14.07 -3.81
N THR A 5 9.29 15.12 -3.12
CA THR A 5 9.36 15.13 -1.65
C THR A 5 7.97 14.97 -1.02
N MET A 6 6.96 15.66 -1.57
CA MET A 6 5.58 15.55 -1.09
C MET A 6 4.99 14.17 -1.41
N LEU A 7 5.22 13.65 -2.62
CA LEU A 7 4.80 12.31 -3.01
C LEU A 7 5.42 11.24 -2.10
N SER A 8 6.74 11.29 -1.87
CA SER A 8 7.43 10.38 -0.95
C SER A 8 6.90 10.49 0.48
N GLY A 9 6.61 11.72 0.95
CA GLY A 9 6.01 11.95 2.26
C GLY A 9 4.63 11.30 2.40
N VAL A 10 3.78 11.43 1.38
CA VAL A 10 2.46 10.78 1.34
C VAL A 10 2.60 9.26 1.32
N VAL A 11 3.46 8.72 0.47
CA VAL A 11 3.71 7.26 0.38
C VAL A 11 4.18 6.71 1.73
N PHE A 12 5.13 7.39 2.38
CA PHE A 12 5.64 6.99 3.68
C PHE A 12 4.56 7.04 4.77
N PHE A 13 3.79 8.13 4.84
CA PHE A 13 2.69 8.25 5.79
C PHE A 13 1.64 7.13 5.61
N SER A 14 1.21 6.89 4.37
CA SER A 14 0.27 5.80 4.06
C SER A 14 0.82 4.43 4.45
N HIS A 15 2.12 4.20 4.28
CA HIS A 15 2.77 2.96 4.71
C HIS A 15 2.76 2.80 6.24
N GLN A 16 3.08 3.86 6.99
CA GLN A 16 3.06 3.83 8.45
C GLN A 16 1.65 3.58 8.99
N LEU A 17 0.64 4.21 8.38
CA LEU A 17 -0.77 3.98 8.73
C LEU A 17 -1.17 2.52 8.46
N GLY A 18 -0.79 1.97 7.31
CA GLY A 18 -1.02 0.57 6.97
C GLY A 18 -0.35 -0.40 7.95
N SER A 19 0.90 -0.14 8.32
CA SER A 19 1.65 -0.94 9.30
C SER A 19 1.00 -0.93 10.68
N PHE A 20 0.58 0.25 11.15
CA PHE A 20 -0.17 0.38 12.40
C PHE A 20 -1.47 -0.41 12.37
N CYS A 21 -2.29 -0.22 11.32
CA CYS A 21 -3.55 -0.94 11.17
C CYS A 21 -3.33 -2.46 11.08
N GLY A 22 -2.33 -2.91 10.34
CA GLY A 22 -2.01 -4.34 10.20
C GLY A 22 -1.62 -4.98 11.54
N ALA A 23 -0.72 -4.35 12.30
CA ALA A 23 -0.29 -4.87 13.59
C ALA A 23 -1.41 -4.82 14.64
N TYR A 24 -2.13 -3.70 14.73
CA TYR A 24 -3.21 -3.52 15.70
C TYR A 24 -4.39 -4.46 15.43
N PHE A 25 -4.93 -4.47 14.20
CA PHE A 25 -6.05 -5.36 13.86
C PHE A 25 -5.63 -6.82 13.81
N GLY A 26 -4.37 -7.12 13.46
CA GLY A 26 -3.84 -8.48 13.54
C GLY A 26 -3.87 -9.04 14.95
N GLY A 27 -3.39 -8.25 15.93
CA GLY A 27 -3.47 -8.62 17.35
C GLY A 27 -4.91 -8.70 17.85
N TYR A 28 -5.73 -7.71 17.54
CA TYR A 28 -7.13 -7.67 17.96
C TYR A 28 -7.95 -8.87 17.44
N LEU A 29 -7.80 -9.24 16.17
CA LEU A 29 -8.48 -10.40 15.60
C LEU A 29 -7.97 -11.71 16.21
N TYR A 30 -6.68 -11.79 16.52
CA TYR A 30 -6.12 -12.95 17.22
C TYR A 30 -6.67 -13.06 18.65
N ASP A 31 -6.74 -11.96 19.40
CA ASP A 31 -7.28 -11.97 20.76
C ASP A 31 -8.76 -12.40 20.81
N LEU A 32 -9.54 -12.04 19.78
CA LEU A 32 -10.95 -12.44 19.69
C LEU A 32 -11.16 -13.89 19.24
N THR A 33 -10.31 -14.40 18.35
CA THR A 33 -10.57 -15.69 17.66
C THR A 33 -9.60 -16.80 18.05
N GLY A 34 -8.50 -16.46 18.72
CA GLY A 34 -7.40 -17.35 19.04
C GLY A 34 -6.64 -17.88 17.81
N SER A 35 -6.88 -17.34 16.61
CA SER A 35 -6.34 -17.88 15.36
C SER A 35 -5.94 -16.78 14.38
N TYR A 36 -4.81 -16.99 13.70
CA TYR A 36 -4.34 -16.09 12.65
C TYR A 36 -4.98 -16.32 11.28
N GLN A 37 -5.84 -17.34 11.11
CA GLN A 37 -6.37 -17.67 9.79
C GLN A 37 -7.14 -16.52 9.13
N ILE A 38 -7.87 -15.74 9.92
CA ILE A 38 -8.59 -14.55 9.43
C ILE A 38 -7.60 -13.47 9.00
N VAL A 39 -6.56 -13.23 9.80
CA VAL A 39 -5.51 -12.24 9.50
C VAL A 39 -4.79 -12.58 8.20
N TRP A 40 -4.41 -13.84 8.02
CA TRP A 40 -3.80 -14.33 6.78
C TRP A 40 -4.74 -14.22 5.58
N GLY A 41 -6.03 -14.53 5.76
CA GLY A 41 -7.07 -14.34 4.74
C GLY A 41 -7.16 -12.89 4.26
N ILE A 42 -7.20 -11.94 5.20
CA ILE A 42 -7.22 -10.50 4.90
C ILE A 42 -5.93 -10.08 4.19
N ALA A 43 -4.76 -10.52 4.67
CA ALA A 43 -3.47 -10.19 4.06
C ALA A 43 -3.38 -10.67 2.59
N MET A 44 -3.83 -11.90 2.31
CA MET A 44 -3.89 -12.42 0.94
C MET A 44 -4.84 -11.58 0.06
N ALA A 45 -6.04 -11.26 0.56
CA ALA A 45 -7.01 -10.46 -0.18
C ALA A 45 -6.48 -9.05 -0.51
N LEU A 46 -5.82 -8.39 0.45
CA LEU A 46 -5.19 -7.08 0.25
C LEU A 46 -4.04 -7.15 -0.75
N GLY A 47 -3.22 -8.21 -0.73
CA GLY A 47 -2.14 -8.41 -1.70
C GLY A 47 -2.66 -8.57 -3.13
N VAL A 48 -3.70 -9.38 -3.33
CA VAL A 48 -4.35 -9.54 -4.63
C VAL A 48 -4.96 -8.21 -5.10
N PHE A 49 -5.68 -7.51 -4.23
CA PHE A 49 -6.27 -6.20 -4.54
C PHE A 49 -5.22 -5.16 -4.95
N ALA A 50 -4.09 -5.09 -4.24
CA ALA A 50 -2.98 -4.21 -4.57
C ALA A 50 -2.40 -4.53 -5.96
N GLY A 51 -2.23 -5.82 -6.26
CA GLY A 51 -1.80 -6.27 -7.59
C GLY A 51 -2.77 -5.84 -8.69
N LEU A 52 -4.08 -6.07 -8.49
CA LEU A 52 -5.11 -5.71 -9.47
C LEU A 52 -5.17 -4.20 -9.75
N ILE A 53 -5.02 -3.37 -8.72
CA ILE A 53 -4.97 -1.90 -8.88
C ILE A 53 -3.70 -1.45 -9.61
N ASN A 54 -2.61 -2.20 -9.50
CA ASN A 54 -1.35 -1.87 -10.14
C ASN A 54 -1.32 -2.25 -11.64
N LEU A 55 -2.05 -3.29 -12.06
CA LEU A 55 -2.13 -3.74 -13.46
C LEU A 55 -2.46 -2.65 -14.52
N PRO A 56 -3.39 -1.70 -14.31
CA PRO A 56 -3.70 -0.67 -15.30
C PRO A 56 -2.66 0.46 -15.39
N ILE A 57 -1.60 0.46 -14.58
CA ILE A 57 -0.59 1.52 -14.59
C ILE A 57 0.24 1.42 -15.88
N ARG A 58 0.23 2.50 -16.66
CA ARG A 58 1.04 2.63 -17.88
C ARG A 58 2.36 3.31 -17.53
N GLU A 59 3.47 2.61 -17.74
CA GLU A 59 4.83 3.07 -17.44
C GLU A 59 5.48 3.82 -18.62
N GLU A 60 4.69 4.59 -19.39
CA GLU A 60 5.27 5.35 -20.51
C GLU A 60 6.23 6.44 -19.99
N PRO A 61 7.45 6.54 -20.55
CA PRO A 61 8.35 7.63 -20.21
C PRO A 61 7.67 8.96 -20.47
N LEU A 62 7.58 9.81 -19.44
CA LEU A 62 7.10 11.17 -19.59
C LEU A 62 7.97 11.89 -20.64
N GLN A 63 7.42 12.13 -21.83
CA GLN A 63 8.08 12.94 -22.86
C GLN A 63 8.17 14.37 -22.35
N ARG A 64 9.35 14.74 -21.82
CA ARG A 64 9.63 16.12 -21.44
C ARG A 64 10.05 16.86 -22.71
N PRO A 65 9.36 17.92 -23.15
CA PRO A 65 9.84 18.74 -24.25
C PRO A 65 11.22 19.27 -23.87
N ALA A 66 12.18 19.15 -24.80
CA ALA A 66 13.49 19.77 -24.64
C ALA A 66 13.27 21.28 -24.46
N SER A 67 13.65 21.80 -23.31
CA SER A 67 13.70 23.24 -23.07
C SER A 67 14.66 23.86 -24.09
N ALA A 68 14.13 24.73 -24.95
CA ALA A 68 14.88 25.55 -25.89
C ALA A 68 15.79 26.55 -25.18
#